data_AF-A0AAI9R610-F1
#
_entry.id   AF-A0AAI9R610-F1
#
_cell.length_a   1.000
_cell.length_b   1.000
_cell.length_c   1.000
_cell.angle_alpha   90.00
_cell.angle_beta   90.00
_cell.angle_gamma   90.00
#
_symmetry.space_group_name_H-M   'P 1'
#
loop_
_entity.id
_entity.type
_entity.pdbx_description
1 polymer ?
#
loop_
_entity_poly.entity_id
_entity_poly.type
_entity_poly.pdbx_seq_one_letter_code
_entity_poly.pdbx_strand_id
1 'polypeptide(L)'
;DSEASHPARPNQQEGRLILSTQEALSATNAGSKEGVMQSIGLKLNKQIKESMAEEGNQKSKGPKRGDRQRRSQRKSFKQKGAQRRKKFGR
;
A
#
# COMPACT_ATOMS: atom_id res chain seq x y z
N ASP A 1 -8.90 -19.45 13.37
CA ASP A 1 -10.29 -19.37 12.89
C ASP A 1 -10.55 -18.14 12.05
N SER A 2 -10.57 -18.31 10.73
CA SER A 2 -10.88 -17.25 9.76
C SER A 2 -12.38 -16.99 9.61
N GLU A 3 -13.24 -17.93 10.01
CA GLU A 3 -14.71 -17.84 9.87
C GLU A 3 -15.41 -17.21 11.08
N ALA A 4 -14.65 -16.79 12.08
CA ALA A 4 -15.22 -16.31 13.31
C ALA A 4 -15.61 -14.82 13.22
N SER A 5 -16.89 -14.52 13.42
CA SER A 5 -17.42 -13.14 13.44
C SER A 5 -17.50 -12.55 14.86
N HIS A 6 -17.41 -11.23 14.98
CA HIS A 6 -17.63 -10.52 16.24
C HIS A 6 -19.14 -10.33 16.49
N PRO A 7 -19.67 -10.51 17.71
CA PRO A 7 -21.12 -10.40 17.98
C PRO A 7 -21.70 -9.02 17.61
N ALA A 8 -20.94 -7.95 17.83
CA ALA A 8 -21.34 -6.60 17.42
C ALA A 8 -21.29 -6.36 15.89
N ARG A 9 -20.62 -7.24 15.13
CA ARG A 9 -20.39 -7.12 13.67
C ARG A 9 -20.51 -8.50 13.01
N PRO A 10 -21.71 -9.11 12.99
CA PRO A 10 -21.89 -10.51 12.59
C PRO A 10 -21.55 -10.77 11.10
N ASN A 11 -21.77 -9.78 10.23
CA ASN A 11 -21.58 -9.91 8.78
C ASN A 11 -20.16 -9.56 8.32
N GLN A 12 -19.27 -9.12 9.22
CA GLN A 12 -17.89 -8.80 8.89
C GLN A 12 -17.02 -10.05 9.10
N GLN A 13 -16.29 -10.45 8.07
CA GLN A 13 -15.37 -11.60 8.11
C GLN A 13 -14.01 -11.17 8.69
N GLU A 14 -13.99 -10.80 9.97
CA GLU A 14 -12.80 -10.26 10.65
C GLU A 14 -11.84 -11.36 11.16
N GLY A 15 -12.36 -12.58 11.35
CA GLY A 15 -11.62 -13.71 11.93
C GLY A 15 -11.32 -13.55 13.43
N ARG A 16 -10.66 -14.55 14.02
CA ARG A 16 -10.20 -14.53 15.42
C ARG A 16 -8.78 -15.07 15.57
N LEU A 17 -8.00 -14.39 16.40
CA LEU A 17 -6.68 -14.79 16.83
C LEU A 17 -6.72 -15.26 18.28
N ILE A 18 -6.31 -16.52 18.52
CA ILE A 18 -6.21 -17.12 19.85
C ILE A 18 -4.72 -17.26 20.17
N LEU A 19 -4.28 -16.67 21.28
CA LEU A 19 -2.90 -16.68 21.74
C LEU A 19 -2.84 -17.15 23.18
N SER A 20 -1.76 -17.84 23.55
CA SER A 20 -1.41 -18.02 24.96
C SER A 20 -1.09 -16.66 25.58
N THR A 21 -1.65 -16.38 26.75
CA THR A 21 -1.43 -15.11 27.46
C THR A 21 0.02 -14.94 27.85
N GLN A 22 0.68 -16.00 28.33
CA GLN A 22 2.08 -16.00 28.74
C GLN A 22 3.00 -15.70 27.55
N GLU A 23 2.78 -16.38 26.43
CA GLU A 23 3.57 -16.18 25.22
C GLU A 23 3.37 -14.77 24.64
N ALA A 24 2.11 -14.28 24.61
CA ALA A 24 1.81 -12.96 24.10
C ALA A 24 2.51 -11.86 24.92
N LEU A 25 2.41 -11.94 26.25
CA LEU A 25 3.06 -10.97 27.15
C LEU A 25 4.59 -11.03 27.02
N SER A 26 5.17 -12.24 26.95
CA SER A 26 6.61 -12.44 26.79
C SER A 26 7.11 -11.93 25.43
N ALA A 27 6.43 -12.26 24.33
CA ALA A 27 6.84 -11.88 22.98
C ALA A 27 6.75 -10.37 22.73
N THR A 28 5.84 -9.67 23.43
CA THR A 28 5.68 -8.22 23.30
C THR A 28 6.33 -7.42 24.43
N ASN A 29 6.91 -8.08 25.43
CA ASN A 29 7.39 -7.47 26.68
C ASN A 29 6.34 -6.53 27.33
N ALA A 30 5.06 -6.90 27.25
CA ALA A 30 3.97 -6.09 27.79
C ALA A 30 3.48 -6.65 29.12
N GLY A 31 3.03 -5.78 30.02
CA GLY A 31 2.43 -6.18 31.30
C GLY A 31 0.90 -6.32 31.28
N SER A 32 0.25 -6.01 30.15
CA SER A 32 -1.21 -5.98 30.05
C SER A 32 -1.71 -6.37 28.66
N LYS A 33 -2.99 -6.78 28.57
CA LYS A 33 -3.69 -7.06 27.32
C LYS A 33 -3.65 -5.88 26.35
N GLU A 34 -3.82 -4.67 26.87
CA GLU A 34 -3.76 -3.44 26.08
C GLU A 34 -2.36 -3.20 25.51
N GLY A 35 -1.30 -3.41 26.32
CA GLY A 35 0.07 -3.28 25.85
C GLY A 35 0.40 -4.27 24.72
N VAL A 36 -0.08 -5.51 24.82
CA VAL A 36 0.02 -6.50 23.74
C VAL A 36 -0.68 -5.97 22.48
N MET A 37 -1.92 -5.51 22.59
CA MET A 37 -2.69 -4.99 21.45
C MET A 37 -2.02 -3.76 20.81
N GLN A 38 -1.50 -2.83 21.61
CA GLN A 38 -0.80 -1.65 21.11
C GLN A 38 0.45 -2.04 20.33
N SER A 39 1.25 -2.98 20.85
CA SER A 39 2.47 -3.46 20.18
C SER A 39 2.17 -4.10 18.82
N ILE A 40 1.09 -4.89 18.73
CA ILE A 40 0.63 -5.51 17.48
C ILE A 40 0.17 -4.42 16.50
N GLY A 41 -0.65 -3.47 16.96
CA GLY A 41 -1.14 -2.37 16.14
C GLY A 41 -0.02 -1.51 15.56
N LEU A 42 1.02 -1.20 16.35
CA LEU A 42 2.18 -0.45 15.87
C LEU A 42 2.95 -1.22 14.78
N LYS A 43 3.15 -2.53 14.94
CA LYS A 43 3.82 -3.38 13.94
C LYS A 43 3.03 -3.44 12.63
N LEU A 44 1.72 -3.66 12.69
CA LEU A 44 0.86 -3.70 11.51
C LEU A 44 0.84 -2.36 10.78
N ASN A 45 0.73 -1.24 11.52
CA ASN A 45 0.77 0.09 10.93
C ASN A 45 2.11 0.37 10.22
N LYS A 46 3.22 -0.10 10.78
CA LYS A 46 4.54 -0.01 10.14
C LYS A 46 4.57 -0.79 8.83
N GLN A 47 4.10 -2.05 8.83
CA GLN A 47 4.04 -2.88 7.63
C GLN A 47 3.13 -2.30 6.54
N ILE A 48 2.00 -1.71 6.92
CA ILE A 48 1.10 -1.03 5.97
C ILE A 48 1.81 0.18 5.35
N LYS A 49 2.50 1.00 6.15
CA LYS A 49 3.25 2.16 5.62
C LYS A 49 4.39 1.72 4.70
N GLU A 50 5.12 0.66 5.06
CA GLU A 50 6.20 0.11 4.25
C GLU A 50 5.69 -0.45 2.92
N SER A 51 4.63 -1.25 2.93
CA SER A 51 4.00 -1.78 1.70
C SER A 51 3.45 -0.67 0.80
N MET A 52 2.79 0.34 1.36
CA MET A 52 2.33 1.50 0.58
C MET A 52 3.49 2.29 -0.03
N ALA A 53 4.62 2.44 0.67
CA ALA A 53 5.81 3.09 0.15
C ALA A 53 6.46 2.27 -0.98
N GLU A 54 6.51 0.94 -0.84
CA GLU A 54 6.98 0.04 -1.88
C GLU A 54 6.09 0.08 -3.12
N GLU A 55 4.77 0.02 -2.97
CA GLU A 55 3.81 0.18 -4.07
C GLU A 55 3.94 1.55 -4.74
N GLY A 56 4.10 2.61 -3.96
CA GLY A 56 4.34 3.96 -4.48
C GLY A 56 5.61 4.02 -5.33
N ASN A 57 6.68 3.37 -4.89
CA ASN A 57 7.93 3.24 -5.64
C ASN A 57 7.79 2.37 -6.91
N GLN A 58 6.94 1.35 -6.89
CA GLN A 58 6.63 0.58 -8.10
C GLN A 58 5.80 1.37 -9.10
N LYS A 59 4.84 2.19 -8.63
CA LYS A 59 4.02 3.08 -9.48
C LYS A 59 4.85 4.24 -10.06
N SER A 60 5.82 4.76 -9.30
CA SER A 60 6.72 5.83 -9.75
C SER A 60 7.79 5.34 -10.73
N LYS A 61 8.20 4.07 -10.64
CA LYS A 61 8.95 3.37 -11.70
C LYS A 61 8.07 3.28 -12.94
N GLY A 62 8.19 4.27 -13.83
CA GLY A 62 7.60 4.24 -15.17
C GLY A 62 7.97 2.95 -15.94
N PRO A 63 7.36 2.73 -17.12
CA PRO A 63 7.59 1.53 -17.92
C PRO A 63 9.09 1.27 -18.11
N LYS A 64 9.48 0.00 -17.96
CA LYS A 64 10.88 -0.47 -18.00
C LYS A 64 11.66 0.15 -19.17
N ARG A 65 12.96 0.36 -18.98
CA ARG A 65 13.85 0.91 -20.01
C ARG A 65 13.86 -0.01 -21.25
N GLY A 66 13.07 0.34 -22.29
CA GLY A 66 12.96 -0.43 -23.53
C GLY A 66 11.52 -0.63 -24.02
N ASP A 67 10.53 -0.48 -23.15
CA ASP A 67 9.11 -0.66 -23.49
C ASP A 67 8.54 0.59 -24.18
N ARG A 68 8.73 0.67 -25.50
CA ARG A 68 8.28 1.80 -26.35
C ARG A 68 6.76 1.87 -26.47
N GLN A 69 6.07 0.73 -26.51
CA GLN A 69 4.63 0.66 -26.73
C GLN A 69 3.83 1.19 -25.53
N ARG A 70 4.21 0.82 -24.30
CA ARG A 70 3.55 1.37 -23.10
C ARG A 70 3.83 2.86 -22.89
N ARG A 71 4.97 3.36 -23.38
CA ARG A 71 5.28 4.81 -23.33
C ARG A 71 4.45 5.61 -24.32
N SER A 72 4.26 5.13 -25.55
CA SER A 72 3.49 5.84 -26.57
C SER A 72 1.99 5.90 -26.25
N GLN A 73 1.48 4.95 -25.46
CA GLN A 73 0.09 4.96 -24.97
C GLN A 73 -0.16 5.87 -23.77
N ARG A 74 0.88 6.33 -23.06
CA ARG A 74 0.69 7.34 -22.02
C ARG A 74 0.23 8.62 -22.69
N LYS A 75 -0.86 9.21 -22.18
CA LYS A 75 -1.33 10.54 -22.57
C LYS A 75 -0.26 11.56 -22.20
N SER A 76 0.74 11.71 -23.05
CA SER A 76 1.57 12.90 -23.04
C SER A 76 0.69 14.01 -23.60
N PHE A 77 0.39 14.99 -22.76
CA PHE A 77 0.07 16.30 -23.31
C PHE A 77 1.31 16.66 -24.11
N LYS A 78 1.25 16.53 -25.44
CA LYS A 78 2.23 17.16 -26.32
C LYS A 78 2.18 18.63 -25.91
N GLN A 79 3.11 19.08 -25.07
CA GLN A 79 3.42 20.49 -24.99
C GLN A 79 3.66 20.86 -26.44
N LYS A 80 2.75 21.65 -27.00
CA LYS A 80 2.88 22.19 -28.34
C LYS A 80 4.14 23.04 -28.27
N GLY A 81 5.27 22.42 -28.57
CA GLY A 81 6.54 23.09 -28.71
C GLY A 81 6.35 24.25 -29.66
N ALA A 82 6.93 25.38 -29.23
CA ALA A 82 7.48 26.45 -30.03
C ALA A 82 6.96 26.52 -31.47
N GLN A 83 6.17 27.56 -31.73
CA GLN A 83 5.79 28.07 -33.05
C GLN A 83 6.66 27.49 -34.19
N ARG A 84 6.14 26.49 -34.91
CA ARG A 84 6.63 26.18 -36.26
C ARG A 84 6.44 27.46 -37.07
N ARG A 85 7.54 28.17 -37.36
CA ARG A 85 7.55 29.30 -38.28
C ARG A 85 6.85 28.85 -39.56
N LYS A 86 5.64 29.38 -39.82
CA LYS A 86 4.96 29.17 -41.09
C LYS A 86 5.74 29.95 -42.15
N LYS A 87 6.54 29.27 -42.97
CA LYS A 87 6.81 29.72 -44.33
C LYS A 87 5.79 29.04 -45.25
N PHE A 88 4.59 29.60 -45.28
CA PHE A 88 3.73 29.49 -46.45
C PHE A 88 3.54 30.91 -46.96
N GLY A 89 4.16 31.17 -48.11
CA GLY A 89 4.30 32.48 -48.71
C GLY A 89 5.65 32.52 -49.42
N ARG A 90 5.60 32.74 -50.74
CA ARG A 90 6.68 32.79 -51.73
C ARG A 90 8.04 33.23 -51.21
#